data_AF-A0A970S934-F1
#
_entry.id   AF-A0A970S934-F1
#
_cell.length_a   1.000
_cell.length_b   1.000
_cell.length_c   1.000
_cell.angle_alpha   90.00
_cell.angle_beta   90.00
_cell.angle_gamma   90.00
#
_symmetry.space_group_name_H-M   'P 1'
#
loop_
_entity.id
_entity.type
_entity.pdbx_description
1 polymer ?
#
loop_
_entity_poly.entity_id
_entity_poly.type
_entity_poly.pdbx_seq_one_letter_code
_entity_poly.pdbx_strand_id
1 'polypeptide(L)'
;MPPGENLLREILADIQNHIFEAILPEHGYGIREKQMELAAHMLEAIGNRTVSLSEAEVGTGKTHAYLIAAALAKRGRVNDFWLRGYYPDQSYAASAYMPVVVSTASIALQNAIVKDYIPEISRILMAHGIIKTPLSCVLRKGREHYICEKNLCAYYRDADESTQGLLAPLFKRTASIDLADAEGLTPYIKRRIGVSGRCDENCPYYNACRYLRHMRHVQSGEHDFQVCNHNYFLADVIRRSKGQSPLIPHYQAVIIDEAHKFLQAAQQMYGVEFGSLSIPRVIEDIGCFTFQKGVSSAMVRELAGKLMGQNRRLFQLLLDNIPPDSLEEETERYKTVMDKTAARHLRNIRNIGGELSELMSEQLLLLRYRGRCSQIRFELSLIREQAGILEKYDELVYWLERPEERYTAGTDKELETLLCAIPKQLSDMLYADLWSRGIPVVLTSGTLSAAGSFEHIERKMGLDRVRSLMETSKPSPFCHRENVLLYISETVPFPDSQDNEYIAAVAEEAGRLIQASHGHAALLF
;
A
#
# COMPACT_ATOMS: atom_id res chain seq x y z
N MET A 1 8.57 -33.35 27.40
CA MET A 1 8.10 -32.05 27.91
C MET A 1 9.17 -31.50 28.83
N PRO A 2 9.57 -30.21 28.72
CA PRO A 2 10.25 -29.60 29.85
C PRO A 2 9.61 -28.27 30.30
N PRO A 3 9.56 -28.03 31.63
CA PRO A 3 9.08 -26.80 32.24
C PRO A 3 10.11 -25.68 32.02
N GLY A 4 9.67 -24.55 31.47
CA GLY A 4 10.54 -23.42 31.14
C GLY A 4 9.90 -22.40 30.17
N GLU A 5 8.77 -22.74 29.55
CA GLU A 5 8.04 -21.85 28.63
C GLU A 5 7.43 -20.60 29.32
N ASN A 6 7.22 -20.61 30.64
CA ASN A 6 6.61 -19.49 31.36
C ASN A 6 7.60 -18.45 31.90
N LEU A 7 8.72 -18.86 32.50
CA LEU A 7 9.60 -17.93 33.25
C LEU A 7 10.16 -16.81 32.37
N LEU A 8 10.49 -17.10 31.12
CA LEU A 8 11.06 -16.13 30.19
C LEU A 8 10.02 -15.13 29.66
N ARG A 9 8.78 -15.59 29.50
CA ARG A 9 7.65 -14.74 29.10
C ARG A 9 7.23 -13.83 30.24
N GLU A 10 7.22 -14.37 31.46
CA GLU A 10 7.02 -13.62 32.70
C GLU A 10 8.08 -12.53 32.84
N ILE A 11 9.37 -12.85 32.64
CA ILE A 11 10.45 -11.83 32.65
C ILE A 11 10.23 -10.74 31.59
N LEU A 12 9.83 -11.09 30.36
CA LEU A 12 9.58 -10.10 29.32
C LEU A 12 8.34 -9.23 29.63
N ALA A 13 7.30 -9.82 30.21
CA ALA A 13 6.13 -9.09 30.68
C ALA A 13 6.49 -8.14 31.84
N ASP A 14 7.33 -8.59 32.78
CA ASP A 14 7.82 -7.77 33.89
C ASP A 14 8.67 -6.60 33.39
N ILE A 15 9.58 -6.84 32.44
CA ILE A 15 10.36 -5.79 31.78
C ILE A 15 9.44 -4.80 31.08
N GLN A 16 8.44 -5.30 30.36
CA GLN A 16 7.47 -4.44 29.67
C GLN A 16 6.71 -3.56 30.67
N ASN A 17 6.17 -4.15 31.75
CA ASN A 17 5.45 -3.40 32.77
C ASN A 17 6.35 -2.34 33.41
N HIS A 18 7.59 -2.70 33.75
CA HIS A 18 8.59 -1.75 34.27
C HIS A 18 8.88 -0.60 33.30
N ILE A 19 8.91 -0.88 31.98
CA ILE A 19 9.08 0.18 30.97
C ILE A 19 7.94 1.19 31.06
N PHE A 20 6.69 0.75 31.13
CA PHE A 20 5.55 1.65 31.13
C PHE A 20 5.27 2.32 32.48
N GLU A 21 5.55 1.64 33.60
CA GLU A 21 5.25 2.15 34.96
C GLU A 21 6.35 3.05 35.52
N ALA A 22 7.62 2.78 35.19
CA ALA A 22 8.76 3.47 35.78
C ALA A 22 9.57 4.24 34.73
N ILE A 23 9.98 3.58 33.64
CA ILE A 23 10.92 4.16 32.70
C ILE A 23 10.28 5.28 31.87
N LEU A 24 9.18 5.02 31.17
CA LEU A 24 8.53 6.03 30.33
C LEU A 24 8.13 7.29 31.12
N PRO A 25 7.58 7.19 32.35
CA PRO A 25 7.31 8.36 33.20
C PRO A 25 8.52 9.24 33.51
N GLU A 26 9.71 8.65 33.71
CA GLU A 26 10.95 9.44 33.88
C GLU A 26 11.31 10.28 32.64
N HIS A 27 10.82 9.89 31.47
CA HIS A 27 10.99 10.61 30.20
C HIS A 27 9.76 11.47 29.83
N GLY A 28 8.85 11.73 30.78
CA GLY A 28 7.72 12.65 30.60
C GLY A 28 6.44 12.05 30.04
N TYR A 29 6.35 10.71 29.95
CA TYR A 29 5.15 10.03 29.51
C TYR A 29 4.16 9.80 30.67
N GLY A 30 2.85 9.92 30.38
CA GLY A 30 1.83 9.55 31.36
C GLY A 30 1.63 8.03 31.44
N ILE A 31 1.42 7.51 32.65
CA ILE A 31 1.05 6.11 32.88
C ILE A 31 -0.38 5.89 32.38
N ARG A 32 -0.57 4.84 31.57
CA ARG A 32 -1.87 4.45 31.00
C ARG A 32 -2.03 2.93 31.09
N GLU A 33 -2.84 2.46 32.02
CA GLU A 33 -3.09 1.03 32.24
C GLU A 33 -3.52 0.30 30.97
N LYS A 34 -4.49 0.85 30.22
CA LYS A 34 -4.95 0.28 28.94
C LYS A 34 -3.84 0.16 27.89
N GLN A 35 -2.85 1.05 27.90
CA GLN A 35 -1.71 1.00 26.99
C GLN A 35 -0.79 -0.17 27.33
N MET A 36 -0.59 -0.42 28.63
CA MET A 36 0.22 -1.51 29.14
C MET A 36 -0.42 -2.87 28.85
N GLU A 37 -1.72 -2.99 29.12
CA GLU A 37 -2.49 -4.18 28.78
C GLU A 37 -2.46 -4.47 27.28
N LEU A 38 -2.58 -3.43 26.45
CA LEU A 38 -2.46 -3.55 25.00
C LEU A 38 -1.08 -4.06 24.59
N ALA A 39 0.00 -3.47 25.13
CA ALA A 39 1.37 -3.91 24.85
C ALA A 39 1.59 -5.36 25.27
N ALA A 40 1.10 -5.76 26.44
CA ALA A 40 1.23 -7.11 26.98
C ALA A 40 0.54 -8.13 26.08
N HIS A 41 -0.68 -7.82 25.64
CA HIS A 41 -1.43 -8.66 24.70
C HIS A 41 -0.69 -8.83 23.37
N MET A 42 -0.13 -7.74 22.81
CA MET A 42 0.64 -7.78 21.58
C MET A 42 1.93 -8.59 21.73
N LEU A 43 2.64 -8.43 22.85
CA LEU A 43 3.85 -9.19 23.16
C LEU A 43 3.55 -10.68 23.31
N GLU A 44 2.46 -11.02 23.99
CA GLU A 44 1.99 -12.40 24.13
C GLU A 44 1.64 -13.02 22.77
N ALA A 45 0.92 -12.30 21.91
CA ALA A 45 0.59 -12.77 20.57
C ALA A 45 1.84 -13.03 19.71
N ILE A 46 2.82 -12.12 19.77
CA ILE A 46 4.12 -12.31 19.11
C ILE A 46 4.85 -13.54 19.67
N GLY A 47 4.85 -13.70 21.00
CA GLY A 47 5.47 -14.84 21.69
C GLY A 47 4.80 -16.19 21.42
N ASN A 48 3.47 -16.19 21.21
CA ASN A 48 2.67 -17.37 20.88
C ASN A 48 2.61 -17.67 19.38
N ARG A 49 3.14 -16.77 18.53
CA ARG A 49 3.06 -16.87 17.07
C ARG A 49 1.63 -16.89 16.52
N THR A 50 0.74 -16.14 17.17
CA THR A 50 -0.67 -16.07 16.80
C THR A 50 -0.96 -14.82 15.98
N VAL A 51 -2.16 -14.78 15.41
CA VAL A 51 -2.71 -13.54 14.87
C VAL A 51 -3.47 -12.83 15.99
N SER A 52 -3.30 -11.53 16.11
CA SER A 52 -3.94 -10.69 17.13
C SER A 52 -4.74 -9.56 16.48
N LEU A 53 -6.01 -9.44 16.84
CA LEU A 53 -6.86 -8.29 16.55
C LEU A 53 -6.91 -7.41 17.80
N SER A 54 -6.30 -6.24 17.72
CA SER A 54 -6.19 -5.30 18.83
C SER A 54 -6.87 -3.99 18.50
N GLU A 55 -8.10 -3.83 18.96
CA GLU A 55 -8.78 -2.55 18.90
C GLU A 55 -8.32 -1.65 20.04
N ALA A 56 -7.86 -0.46 19.71
CA ALA A 56 -7.46 0.54 20.69
C ALA A 56 -7.83 1.92 20.17
N GLU A 57 -8.76 2.58 20.86
CA GLU A 57 -9.27 3.89 20.45
C GLU A 57 -8.19 4.98 20.54
N VAL A 58 -8.50 6.14 19.96
CA VAL A 58 -7.58 7.29 19.91
C VAL A 58 -7.12 7.67 21.33
N GLY A 59 -5.83 8.01 21.46
CA GLY A 59 -5.23 8.39 22.74
C GLY A 59 -4.73 7.23 23.61
N THR A 60 -5.06 5.97 23.28
CA THR A 60 -4.59 4.78 24.03
C THR A 60 -3.08 4.56 23.93
N GLY A 61 -2.38 5.15 22.95
CA GLY A 61 -0.93 5.02 22.81
C GLY A 61 -0.47 3.76 22.05
N LYS A 62 -1.28 3.31 21.08
CA LYS A 62 -1.04 2.15 20.18
C LYS A 62 0.38 2.04 19.66
N THR A 63 0.92 3.13 19.12
CA THR A 63 2.25 3.16 18.48
C THR A 63 3.36 2.76 19.45
N HIS A 64 3.39 3.33 20.64
CA HIS A 64 4.35 2.93 21.67
C HIS A 64 4.12 1.49 22.13
N ALA A 65 2.86 1.07 22.28
CA ALA A 65 2.53 -0.29 22.71
C ALA A 65 3.11 -1.35 21.77
N TYR A 66 2.84 -1.27 20.46
CA TYR A 66 3.36 -2.25 19.51
C TYR A 66 4.87 -2.11 19.28
N LEU A 67 5.44 -0.91 19.32
CA LEU A 67 6.88 -0.72 19.09
C LEU A 67 7.70 -1.28 20.25
N ILE A 68 7.27 -1.07 21.49
CA ILE A 68 7.96 -1.62 22.67
C ILE A 68 7.80 -3.14 22.69
N ALA A 69 6.59 -3.66 22.47
CA ALA A 69 6.36 -5.10 22.36
C ALA A 69 7.25 -5.74 21.28
N ALA A 70 7.31 -5.14 20.09
CA ALA A 70 8.15 -5.62 18.99
C ALA A 70 9.66 -5.47 19.27
N ALA A 71 10.10 -4.39 19.92
CA ALA A 71 11.50 -4.18 20.27
C ALA A 71 11.97 -5.19 21.32
N LEU A 72 11.15 -5.47 22.34
CA LEU A 72 11.41 -6.52 23.32
C LEU A 72 11.40 -7.90 22.64
N ALA A 73 10.44 -8.14 21.76
CA ALA A 73 10.39 -9.35 20.94
C ALA A 73 11.54 -9.46 19.90
N LYS A 74 12.29 -8.38 19.64
CA LYS A 74 13.39 -8.40 18.67
C LYS A 74 14.76 -8.45 19.35
N ARG A 75 14.94 -7.71 20.44
CA ARG A 75 16.23 -7.46 21.11
C ARG A 75 16.28 -7.95 22.56
N GLY A 76 15.17 -8.38 23.14
CA GLY A 76 15.11 -8.95 24.49
C GLY A 76 16.14 -10.07 24.60
N ARG A 77 17.12 -9.89 25.50
CA ARG A 77 18.35 -10.71 25.63
C ARG A 77 18.09 -12.07 26.28
N VAL A 78 16.91 -12.63 26.02
CA VAL A 78 16.55 -14.01 26.28
C VAL A 78 16.90 -14.81 25.03
N ASN A 79 18.19 -15.11 24.88
CA ASN A 79 18.67 -16.03 23.86
C ASN A 79 18.24 -17.45 24.24
N ASP A 80 17.30 -18.05 23.49
CA ASP A 80 17.60 -19.26 22.70
C ASP A 80 16.43 -19.87 21.89
N PHE A 81 15.25 -19.26 21.83
CA PHE A 81 14.09 -19.89 21.16
C PHE A 81 13.41 -19.08 20.06
N TRP A 82 13.95 -17.89 19.71
CA TRP A 82 13.35 -16.96 18.75
C TRP A 82 12.99 -17.65 17.42
N LEU A 83 11.69 -17.88 17.26
CA LEU A 83 11.01 -18.07 15.98
C LEU A 83 11.75 -19.01 15.00
N ARG A 84 11.94 -20.30 15.35
CA ARG A 84 12.29 -21.36 14.37
C ARG A 84 11.57 -21.08 13.05
N GLY A 85 12.38 -20.87 12.02
CA GLY A 85 11.94 -20.45 10.70
C GLY A 85 10.87 -21.35 10.10
N TYR A 86 9.74 -20.75 9.75
CA TYR A 86 8.79 -21.35 8.82
C TYR A 86 9.27 -21.21 7.36
N TYR A 87 10.32 -20.42 7.13
CA TYR A 87 10.93 -20.34 5.81
C TYR A 87 11.82 -21.58 5.57
N PRO A 88 11.69 -22.25 4.40
CA PRO A 88 12.55 -23.37 4.02
C PRO A 88 14.04 -22.98 4.10
N ASP A 89 14.90 -23.91 4.53
CA ASP A 89 16.37 -23.75 4.61
C ASP A 89 16.88 -22.66 5.58
N GLN A 90 16.05 -22.18 6.51
CA GLN A 90 16.42 -21.14 7.45
C GLN A 90 17.32 -21.64 8.60
N SER A 91 18.54 -21.13 8.68
CA SER A 91 19.45 -21.39 9.80
C SER A 91 19.08 -20.58 11.05
N TYR A 92 19.55 -21.04 12.22
CA TYR A 92 19.39 -20.31 13.48
C TYR A 92 19.98 -18.90 13.40
N ALA A 93 21.18 -18.78 12.84
CA ALA A 93 21.85 -17.49 12.64
C ALA A 93 21.03 -16.56 11.73
N ALA A 94 20.43 -17.07 10.65
CA ALA A 94 19.61 -16.27 9.75
C ALA A 94 18.36 -15.68 10.42
N SER A 95 17.80 -16.39 11.42
CA SER A 95 16.62 -15.94 12.18
C SER A 95 16.91 -14.70 13.03
N ALA A 96 18.13 -14.59 13.56
CA ALA A 96 18.55 -13.45 14.38
C ALA A 96 18.58 -12.11 13.60
N TYR A 97 18.73 -12.17 12.27
CA TYR A 97 18.78 -11.00 11.38
C TYR A 97 17.41 -10.65 10.76
N MET A 98 16.34 -11.35 11.13
CA MET A 98 15.01 -11.08 10.59
C MET A 98 14.37 -9.86 11.27
N PRO A 99 13.96 -8.82 10.52
CA PRO A 99 13.31 -7.65 11.10
C PRO A 99 11.88 -7.94 11.53
N VAL A 100 11.31 -7.01 12.31
CA VAL A 100 9.87 -6.83 12.43
C VAL A 100 9.39 -5.89 11.33
N VAL A 101 8.32 -6.26 10.63
CA VAL A 101 7.69 -5.39 9.63
C VAL A 101 6.60 -4.57 10.30
N VAL A 102 6.58 -3.26 10.05
CA VAL A 102 5.49 -2.37 10.45
C VAL A 102 4.85 -1.81 9.19
N SER A 103 3.58 -2.15 8.98
CA SER A 103 2.77 -1.69 7.86
C SER A 103 1.73 -0.71 8.36
N THR A 104 1.70 0.51 7.80
CA THR A 104 0.74 1.56 8.20
C THR A 104 0.23 2.35 6.99
N ALA A 105 -1.01 2.81 7.05
CA ALA A 105 -1.63 3.56 5.96
C ALA A 105 -1.09 5.00 5.78
N SER A 106 -0.60 5.65 6.85
CA SER A 106 -0.26 7.08 6.80
C SER A 106 1.23 7.33 6.55
N ILE A 107 1.54 8.14 5.53
CA ILE A 107 2.91 8.60 5.26
C ILE A 107 3.48 9.39 6.45
N ALA A 108 2.64 10.20 7.10
CA ALA A 108 3.06 10.97 8.28
C ALA A 108 3.48 10.04 9.43
N LEU A 109 2.70 8.98 9.69
CA LEU A 109 3.04 8.01 10.72
C LEU A 109 4.27 7.18 10.36
N GLN A 110 4.42 6.76 9.09
CA GLN A 110 5.65 6.08 8.63
C GLN A 110 6.90 6.92 8.90
N ASN A 111 6.84 8.21 8.55
CA ASN A 111 7.95 9.13 8.79
C ASN A 111 8.20 9.33 10.28
N ALA A 112 7.15 9.52 11.09
CA ALA A 112 7.29 9.69 12.53
C ALA A 112 7.89 8.44 13.19
N ILE A 113 7.48 7.22 12.78
CA ILE A 113 8.05 5.97 13.32
C ILE A 113 9.56 5.92 13.10
N VAL A 114 10.01 6.27 11.88
CA VAL A 114 11.41 6.17 11.48
C VAL A 114 12.26 7.30 12.07
N LYS A 115 11.74 8.53 12.09
CA LYS A 115 12.50 9.74 12.48
C LYS A 115 12.41 10.06 13.97
N ASP A 116 11.29 9.70 14.61
CA ASP A 116 10.98 10.13 15.98
C ASP A 116 10.82 8.93 16.92
N TYR A 117 9.80 8.09 16.75
CA TYR A 117 9.44 7.05 17.73
C TYR A 117 10.56 6.01 17.94
N ILE A 118 11.11 5.40 16.88
CA ILE A 118 12.15 4.38 17.05
C ILE A 118 13.43 4.98 17.62
N PRO A 119 13.96 6.12 17.13
CA PRO A 119 15.11 6.78 17.75
C PRO A 119 14.88 7.14 19.22
N GLU A 120 13.68 7.59 19.58
CA GLU A 120 13.33 7.92 20.96
C GLU A 120 13.26 6.69 21.87
N ILE A 121 12.47 5.68 21.51
CA ILE A 121 12.38 4.41 22.25
C ILE A 121 13.78 3.79 22.36
N SER A 122 14.57 3.81 21.28
CA SER A 122 15.94 3.31 21.31
C SER A 122 16.79 4.03 22.36
N ARG A 123 16.71 5.35 22.46
CA ARG A 123 17.47 6.14 23.44
C ARG A 123 17.06 5.79 24.86
N ILE A 124 15.75 5.72 25.11
CA ILE A 124 15.18 5.41 26.43
C ILE A 124 15.61 4.00 26.87
N LEU A 125 15.41 2.99 26.02
CA LEU A 125 15.77 1.61 26.33
C LEU A 125 17.28 1.40 26.49
N MET A 126 18.11 2.17 25.77
CA MET A 126 19.57 2.14 25.96
C MET A 126 19.99 2.77 27.28
N ALA A 127 19.42 3.92 27.64
CA ALA A 127 19.73 4.63 28.89
C ALA A 127 19.46 3.76 30.13
N HIS A 128 18.42 2.93 30.03
CA HIS A 128 18.01 1.99 31.08
C HIS A 128 18.61 0.57 30.94
N GLY A 129 19.56 0.38 30.01
CA GLY A 129 20.31 -0.87 29.86
C GLY A 129 19.51 -2.07 29.33
N ILE A 130 18.28 -1.86 28.87
CA ILE A 130 17.40 -2.89 28.31
C ILE A 130 17.96 -3.40 26.98
N ILE A 131 18.43 -2.48 26.14
CA ILE A 131 19.14 -2.78 24.89
C ILE A 131 20.56 -2.22 24.92
N LYS A 132 21.48 -2.91 24.22
CA LYS A 132 22.91 -2.53 24.20
C LYS A 132 23.32 -1.68 23.00
N THR A 133 22.59 -1.80 21.90
CA THR A 133 22.89 -1.11 20.64
C THR A 133 21.64 -0.37 20.19
N PRO A 134 21.78 0.75 19.46
CA PRO A 134 20.64 1.47 18.93
C PRO A 134 19.75 0.57 18.06
N LEU A 135 18.44 0.75 18.16
CA LEU A 135 17.49 0.12 17.25
C LEU A 135 17.70 0.71 15.86
N SER A 136 17.74 -0.16 14.85
CA SER A 136 17.87 0.25 13.45
C SER A 136 16.54 0.09 12.71
N CYS A 137 16.17 1.07 11.89
CA CYS A 137 14.93 1.05 11.13
C CYS A 137 15.15 1.58 9.72
N VAL A 138 14.39 1.05 8.76
CA VAL A 138 14.37 1.58 7.40
C VAL A 138 12.96 1.69 6.83
N LEU A 139 12.74 2.72 6.02
CA LEU A 139 11.50 2.97 5.30
C LEU A 139 11.55 2.31 3.92
N ARG A 140 10.49 1.56 3.58
CA ARG A 140 10.35 0.84 2.31
C ARG A 140 9.27 1.50 1.46
N LYS A 141 9.66 1.94 0.28
CA LYS A 141 8.80 2.64 -0.70
C LYS A 141 8.82 1.92 -2.05
N GLY A 142 7.81 2.18 -2.86
CA GLY A 142 7.81 1.81 -4.28
C GLY A 142 9.02 2.40 -5.03
N ARG A 143 9.49 1.70 -6.07
CA ARG A 143 10.71 2.06 -6.81
C ARG A 143 10.64 3.45 -7.43
N GLU A 144 9.44 3.86 -7.84
CA GLU A 144 9.12 5.14 -8.45
C GLU A 144 9.39 6.34 -7.54
N HIS A 145 9.53 6.10 -6.23
CA HIS A 145 9.90 7.12 -5.26
C HIS A 145 11.41 7.36 -5.15
N TYR A 146 12.22 6.61 -5.90
CA TYR A 146 13.68 6.77 -5.89
C TYR A 146 14.20 7.33 -7.21
N ILE A 147 15.30 8.08 -7.14
CA ILE A 147 16.02 8.62 -8.29
C ILE A 147 16.66 7.49 -9.10
N CYS A 148 16.49 7.55 -10.43
CA CYS A 148 17.15 6.68 -11.39
C CYS A 148 18.23 7.44 -12.13
N GLU A 149 19.50 7.04 -11.99
CA GLU A 149 20.62 7.75 -12.61
C GLU A 149 20.55 7.80 -14.13
N LYS A 150 20.04 6.73 -14.74
CA LYS A 150 19.80 6.69 -16.19
C LYS A 150 18.80 7.76 -16.63
N ASN A 151 17.67 7.86 -15.91
CA ASN A 151 16.59 8.78 -16.25
C ASN A 151 16.97 10.22 -15.90
N LEU A 152 17.64 10.43 -14.76
CA LEU A 152 18.20 11.73 -14.36
C LEU A 152 19.20 12.25 -15.40
N CYS A 153 20.17 11.44 -15.83
CA CYS A 153 21.13 11.84 -16.88
C CYS A 153 20.49 12.09 -18.24
N ALA A 154 19.45 11.33 -18.59
CA ALA A 154 18.72 11.57 -19.84
C ALA A 154 17.96 12.89 -19.78
N TYR A 155 17.15 13.09 -18.73
CA TYR A 155 16.34 14.28 -18.57
C TYR A 155 17.19 15.55 -18.41
N TYR A 156 18.31 15.48 -17.69
CA TYR A 156 19.23 16.61 -17.53
C TYR A 156 19.81 17.12 -18.86
N ARG A 157 20.14 16.21 -19.81
CA ARG A 157 20.71 16.59 -21.11
C ARG A 157 19.74 17.34 -22.01
N ASP A 158 18.45 17.02 -21.90
CA ASP A 158 17.39 17.59 -22.72
C ASP A 158 16.69 18.79 -22.04
N ALA A 159 17.06 19.09 -20.79
CA ALA A 159 16.47 20.14 -19.97
C ALA A 159 17.09 21.53 -20.23
N ASP A 160 16.30 22.58 -20.01
CA ASP A 160 16.75 23.98 -20.04
C ASP A 160 17.66 24.31 -18.84
N GLU A 161 18.38 25.45 -18.91
CA GLU A 161 19.34 25.85 -17.86
C GLU A 161 18.69 25.97 -16.48
N SER A 162 17.43 26.44 -16.42
CA SER A 162 16.68 26.55 -15.17
C SER A 162 16.46 25.17 -14.53
N THR A 163 15.95 24.20 -15.30
CA THR A 163 15.72 22.83 -14.81
C THR A 163 17.04 22.13 -14.50
N GLN A 164 18.09 22.37 -15.28
CA GLN A 164 19.43 21.85 -14.97
C GLN A 164 19.94 22.37 -13.62
N GLY A 165 19.75 23.65 -13.31
CA GLY A 165 20.08 24.24 -12.02
C GLY A 165 19.38 23.55 -10.85
N LEU A 166 18.10 23.19 -11.01
CA LEU A 166 17.31 22.44 -10.01
C LEU A 166 17.79 20.99 -9.83
N LEU A 167 18.25 20.35 -10.91
CA LEU A 167 18.67 18.94 -10.90
C LEU A 167 20.14 18.74 -10.51
N ALA A 168 21.00 19.73 -10.73
CA ALA A 168 22.44 19.65 -10.44
C ALA A 168 22.78 19.17 -9.01
N PRO A 169 22.06 19.59 -7.94
CA PRO A 169 22.31 19.10 -6.58
C PRO A 169 22.12 17.58 -6.43
N LEU A 170 21.26 16.96 -7.24
CA LEU A 170 20.94 15.52 -7.14
C LEU A 170 22.09 14.61 -7.58
N PHE A 171 23.05 15.13 -8.36
CA PHE A 171 24.22 14.37 -8.81
C PHE A 171 25.29 14.19 -7.72
N LYS A 172 25.20 14.93 -6.61
CA LYS A 172 26.13 14.76 -5.49
C LYS A 172 26.00 13.35 -4.93
N ARG A 173 27.13 12.68 -4.68
CA ARG A 173 27.15 11.32 -4.11
C ARG A 173 26.44 11.20 -2.76
N THR A 174 26.39 12.30 -1.99
CA THR A 174 25.74 12.40 -0.69
C THR A 174 24.28 12.84 -0.76
N ALA A 175 23.78 13.23 -1.95
CA ALA A 175 22.38 13.62 -2.09
C ALA A 175 21.47 12.43 -1.84
N SER A 176 20.36 12.68 -1.15
CA SER A 176 19.30 11.69 -0.96
C SER A 176 18.83 11.16 -2.31
N ILE A 177 18.57 9.86 -2.34
CA ILE A 177 17.95 9.21 -3.50
C ILE A 177 16.43 9.24 -3.45
N ASP A 178 15.86 9.62 -2.30
CA ASP A 178 14.44 9.65 -2.08
C ASP A 178 13.86 10.92 -2.70
N LEU A 179 12.92 10.76 -3.63
CA LEU A 179 12.28 11.87 -4.30
C LEU A 179 11.38 12.69 -3.37
N ALA A 180 11.04 12.17 -2.18
CA ALA A 180 10.36 12.94 -1.14
C ALA A 180 11.27 14.06 -0.58
N ASP A 181 12.58 13.82 -0.49
CA ASP A 181 13.55 14.79 0.05
C ASP A 181 13.99 15.83 -1.01
N ALA A 182 13.65 15.61 -2.28
CA ALA A 182 13.93 16.55 -3.36
C ALA A 182 12.88 17.68 -3.36
N GLU A 183 13.09 18.65 -2.47
CA GLU A 183 12.30 19.89 -2.39
C GLU A 183 12.47 20.73 -3.67
N GLY A 184 11.44 21.48 -4.05
CA GLY A 184 11.44 22.34 -5.24
C GLY A 184 11.20 21.63 -6.58
N LEU A 185 11.21 20.29 -6.64
CA LEU A 185 10.87 19.57 -7.87
C LEU A 185 9.36 19.34 -8.01
N THR A 186 8.83 19.64 -9.20
CA THR A 186 7.42 19.36 -9.52
C THR A 186 7.17 17.85 -9.62
N PRO A 187 5.92 17.38 -9.38
CA PRO A 187 5.55 15.97 -9.58
C PRO A 187 5.86 15.46 -10.99
N TYR A 188 5.77 16.32 -12.00
CA TYR A 188 6.14 16.01 -13.37
C TYR A 188 7.63 15.64 -13.50
N ILE A 189 8.53 16.45 -12.94
CA ILE A 189 9.96 16.19 -12.96
C ILE A 189 10.27 14.91 -12.19
N LYS A 190 9.70 14.74 -10.99
CA LYS A 190 9.91 13.54 -10.15
C LYS A 190 9.56 12.25 -10.91
N ARG A 191 8.45 12.22 -11.65
CA ARG A 191 8.08 11.07 -12.51
C ARG A 191 9.07 10.82 -13.64
N ARG A 192 9.67 11.87 -14.22
CA ARG A 192 10.64 11.74 -15.32
C ARG A 192 11.98 11.17 -14.86
N ILE A 193 12.43 11.50 -13.65
CA ILE A 193 13.74 11.09 -13.12
C ILE A 193 13.69 9.84 -12.22
N GLY A 194 12.49 9.42 -11.81
CA GLY A 194 12.30 8.25 -10.95
C GLY A 194 12.60 6.92 -11.63
N VAL A 195 12.75 5.84 -10.85
CA VAL A 195 12.94 4.49 -11.39
C VAL A 195 11.69 4.00 -12.10
N SER A 196 11.84 3.66 -13.39
CA SER A 196 10.82 3.04 -14.21
C SER A 196 11.26 1.65 -14.68
N GLY A 197 10.32 0.71 -14.75
CA GLY A 197 10.60 -0.66 -15.20
C GLY A 197 11.53 -1.46 -14.29
N ARG A 198 12.06 -2.58 -14.80
CA ARG A 198 13.02 -3.42 -14.07
C ARG A 198 14.43 -2.90 -14.27
N CYS A 199 15.22 -2.91 -13.20
CA CYS A 199 16.67 -2.67 -13.29
C CYS A 199 17.38 -4.00 -13.56
N ASP A 200 18.22 -4.02 -14.58
CA ASP A 200 19.02 -5.19 -14.97
C ASP A 200 20.51 -4.85 -15.05
N GLU A 201 21.33 -5.88 -15.21
CA GLU A 201 22.80 -5.78 -15.30
C GLU A 201 23.27 -5.09 -16.60
N ASN A 202 22.40 -4.97 -17.61
CA ASN A 202 22.71 -4.28 -18.87
C ASN A 202 22.60 -2.76 -18.74
N CYS A 203 22.10 -2.24 -17.61
CA CYS A 203 22.05 -0.81 -17.36
C CYS A 203 23.47 -0.23 -17.26
N PRO A 204 23.82 0.81 -18.04
CA PRO A 204 25.15 1.43 -18.00
C PRO A 204 25.55 1.97 -16.61
N TYR A 205 24.56 2.22 -15.75
CA TYR A 205 24.74 2.75 -14.40
C TYR A 205 24.72 1.67 -13.31
N TYR A 206 24.56 0.39 -13.64
CA TYR A 206 24.30 -0.70 -12.67
C TYR A 206 25.25 -0.72 -11.46
N ASN A 207 26.56 -0.61 -11.70
CA ASN A 207 27.58 -0.66 -10.66
C ASN A 207 27.59 0.58 -9.75
N ALA A 208 27.25 1.76 -10.29
CA ALA A 208 27.27 3.03 -9.57
C ALA A 208 25.88 3.50 -9.11
N CYS A 209 24.81 2.78 -9.45
CA CYS A 209 23.43 3.17 -9.20
C CYS A 209 23.13 3.23 -7.70
N ARG A 210 22.82 4.43 -7.19
CA ARG A 210 22.52 4.62 -5.76
C ARG A 210 21.25 3.89 -5.34
N TYR A 211 20.23 3.80 -6.20
CA TYR A 211 19.02 3.02 -5.93
C TYR A 211 19.33 1.53 -5.69
N LEU A 212 20.10 0.90 -6.57
CA LEU A 212 20.47 -0.52 -6.40
C LEU A 212 21.32 -0.75 -5.15
N ARG A 213 22.25 0.18 -4.85
CA ARG A 213 23.03 0.13 -3.61
C ARG A 213 22.13 0.22 -2.38
N HIS A 214 21.17 1.14 -2.38
CA HIS A 214 20.19 1.27 -1.31
C HIS A 214 19.34 0.00 -1.18
N MET A 215 18.83 -0.56 -2.27
CA MET A 215 18.07 -1.83 -2.26
C MET A 215 18.87 -2.99 -1.64
N ARG A 216 20.17 -3.11 -1.94
CA ARG A 216 21.03 -4.11 -1.29
C ARG A 216 21.19 -3.86 0.21
N HIS A 217 21.36 -2.60 0.62
CA HIS A 217 21.49 -2.22 2.02
C HIS A 217 20.21 -2.50 2.81
N VAL A 218 19.05 -2.09 2.31
CA VAL A 218 17.78 -2.32 3.02
C VAL A 218 17.36 -3.79 3.09
N GLN A 219 17.99 -4.65 2.27
CA GLN A 219 17.82 -6.10 2.23
C GLN A 219 18.86 -6.87 3.06
N SER A 220 19.87 -6.20 3.64
CA SER A 220 21.00 -6.85 4.33
C SER A 220 20.65 -7.59 5.61
N GLY A 221 19.44 -7.37 6.17
CA GLY A 221 19.02 -7.93 7.46
C GLY A 221 19.66 -7.21 8.67
N GLU A 222 20.34 -6.08 8.46
CA GLU A 222 20.96 -5.28 9.53
C GLU A 222 19.95 -4.38 10.29
N HIS A 223 18.74 -4.24 9.75
CA HIS A 223 17.69 -3.41 10.32
C HIS A 223 16.78 -4.23 11.24
N ASP A 224 16.50 -3.72 12.44
CA ASP A 224 15.53 -4.32 13.36
C ASP A 224 14.10 -4.18 12.86
N PHE A 225 13.80 -3.05 12.20
CA PHE A 225 12.48 -2.69 11.72
C PHE A 225 12.47 -2.34 10.23
N GLN A 226 11.45 -2.83 9.53
CA GLN A 226 11.12 -2.46 8.15
C GLN A 226 9.74 -1.79 8.15
N VAL A 227 9.70 -0.48 7.96
CA VAL A 227 8.45 0.30 7.94
C VAL A 227 8.00 0.47 6.49
N CYS A 228 6.72 0.24 6.20
CA CYS A 228 6.18 0.33 4.85
C CYS A 228 4.69 0.70 4.88
N ASN A 229 4.12 0.96 3.69
CA ASN A 229 2.68 1.04 3.54
C ASN A 229 2.05 -0.36 3.35
N HIS A 230 0.72 -0.45 3.43
CA HIS A 230 -0.01 -1.70 3.22
C HIS A 230 0.22 -2.29 1.83
N ASN A 231 0.20 -1.45 0.79
CA ASN A 231 0.36 -1.90 -0.60
C ASN A 231 1.72 -2.55 -0.84
N TYR A 232 2.79 -2.01 -0.26
CA TYR A 232 4.15 -2.55 -0.37
C TYR A 232 4.27 -3.88 0.38
N PHE A 233 3.67 -3.99 1.57
CA PHE A 233 3.63 -5.23 2.31
C PHE A 233 2.83 -6.32 1.56
N LEU A 234 1.64 -5.99 1.06
CA LEU A 234 0.82 -6.91 0.26
C LEU A 234 1.52 -7.30 -1.05
N ALA A 235 2.25 -6.38 -1.68
CA ALA A 235 3.08 -6.70 -2.85
C ALA A 235 4.16 -7.73 -2.52
N ASP A 236 4.79 -7.64 -1.34
CA ASP A 236 5.74 -8.64 -0.85
C ASP A 236 5.05 -10.01 -0.64
N VAL A 237 3.88 -10.02 0.00
CA VAL A 237 3.06 -11.22 0.26
C VAL A 237 2.69 -11.92 -1.05
N ILE A 238 2.13 -11.20 -2.03
CA ILE A 238 1.73 -11.74 -3.34
C ILE A 238 2.94 -12.27 -4.12
N ARG A 239 4.09 -11.59 -4.03
CA ARG A 239 5.32 -12.08 -4.68
C ARG A 239 5.79 -13.38 -4.08
N ARG A 240 5.77 -13.50 -2.74
CA ARG A 240 6.12 -14.73 -2.04
C ARG A 240 5.18 -15.87 -2.38
N SER A 241 3.87 -15.64 -2.46
CA SER A 241 2.90 -16.69 -2.83
C SER A 241 3.10 -17.19 -4.26
N LYS A 242 3.57 -16.33 -5.16
CA LYS A 242 3.97 -16.68 -6.54
C LYS A 242 5.40 -17.25 -6.67
N GLY A 243 6.13 -17.48 -5.57
CA GLY A 243 7.50 -17.97 -5.59
C GLY A 243 8.52 -17.00 -6.19
N GLN A 244 8.20 -15.70 -6.24
CA GLN A 244 9.08 -14.66 -6.75
C GLN A 244 10.01 -14.13 -5.64
N SER A 245 11.07 -13.41 -6.05
CA SER A 245 11.97 -12.78 -5.09
C SER A 245 11.20 -11.81 -4.17
N PRO A 246 11.40 -11.89 -2.85
CA PRO A 246 10.70 -11.03 -1.91
C PRO A 246 11.21 -9.59 -2.02
N LEU A 247 10.33 -8.63 -1.68
CA LEU A 247 10.67 -7.21 -1.59
C LEU A 247 11.27 -6.89 -0.22
N ILE A 248 10.76 -7.50 0.83
CA ILE A 248 11.23 -7.34 2.21
C ILE A 248 12.13 -8.54 2.54
N PRO A 249 13.21 -8.41 3.33
CA PRO A 249 13.90 -9.60 3.85
C PRO A 249 12.92 -10.50 4.63
N HIS A 250 13.27 -11.76 4.82
CA HIS A 250 12.48 -12.63 5.70
C HIS A 250 12.35 -11.99 7.08
N TYR A 251 11.14 -11.96 7.62
CA TYR A 251 10.80 -11.22 8.83
C TYR A 251 10.24 -12.14 9.91
N GLN A 252 10.37 -11.71 11.16
CA GLN A 252 10.02 -12.50 12.32
C GLN A 252 8.57 -12.26 12.79
N ALA A 253 8.06 -11.04 12.59
CA ALA A 253 6.72 -10.64 12.97
C ALA A 253 6.24 -9.49 12.09
N VAL A 254 4.93 -9.30 12.03
CA VAL A 254 4.29 -8.22 11.28
C VAL A 254 3.34 -7.45 12.20
N ILE A 255 3.45 -6.13 12.17
CA ILE A 255 2.48 -5.22 12.76
C ILE A 255 1.74 -4.53 11.61
N ILE A 256 0.43 -4.63 11.61
CA ILE A 256 -0.47 -3.94 10.67
C ILE A 256 -1.22 -2.90 11.48
N ASP A 257 -0.77 -1.65 11.39
CA ASP A 257 -1.40 -0.50 12.03
C ASP A 257 -2.43 0.13 11.09
N GLU A 258 -3.47 0.73 11.66
CA GLU A 258 -4.68 1.14 10.92
C GLU A 258 -5.27 0.01 10.07
N ALA A 259 -5.36 -1.19 10.66
CA ALA A 259 -5.80 -2.40 9.99
C ALA A 259 -7.20 -2.31 9.32
N HIS A 260 -8.06 -1.35 9.67
CA HIS A 260 -9.29 -1.08 8.92
C HIS A 260 -9.03 -0.70 7.45
N LYS A 261 -7.90 -0.03 7.16
CA LYS A 261 -7.46 0.31 5.79
C LYS A 261 -6.73 -0.83 5.09
N PHE A 262 -6.27 -1.83 5.85
CA PHE A 262 -5.56 -2.97 5.29
C PHE A 262 -6.45 -3.79 4.36
N LEU A 263 -7.74 -3.96 4.69
CA LEU A 263 -8.67 -4.66 3.81
C LEU A 263 -8.81 -3.92 2.48
N GLN A 264 -8.99 -2.59 2.50
CA GLN A 264 -9.09 -1.79 1.28
C GLN A 264 -7.82 -1.91 0.43
N ALA A 265 -6.64 -1.86 1.07
CA ALA A 265 -5.37 -2.08 0.40
C ALA A 265 -5.27 -3.49 -0.21
N ALA A 266 -5.72 -4.52 0.49
CA ALA A 266 -5.78 -5.88 -0.03
C ALA A 266 -6.70 -5.99 -1.24
N GLN A 267 -7.86 -5.33 -1.18
CA GLN A 267 -8.81 -5.31 -2.30
C GLN A 267 -8.22 -4.66 -3.55
N GLN A 268 -7.47 -3.57 -3.39
CA GLN A 268 -6.74 -2.92 -4.49
C GLN A 268 -5.61 -3.81 -5.03
N MET A 269 -4.82 -4.44 -4.15
CA MET A 269 -3.63 -5.19 -4.52
C MET A 269 -3.92 -6.56 -5.16
N TYR A 270 -4.97 -7.24 -4.71
CA TYR A 270 -5.45 -8.50 -5.30
C TYR A 270 -6.45 -8.26 -6.43
N GLY A 271 -7.03 -7.06 -6.50
CA GLY A 271 -7.90 -6.63 -7.57
C GLY A 271 -7.16 -6.36 -8.87
N VAL A 272 -7.94 -6.18 -9.95
CA VAL A 272 -7.45 -5.81 -11.26
C VAL A 272 -8.27 -4.65 -11.78
N GLU A 273 -7.57 -3.62 -12.26
CA GLU A 273 -8.16 -2.46 -12.91
C GLU A 273 -7.72 -2.45 -14.38
N PHE A 274 -8.65 -2.13 -15.28
CA PHE A 274 -8.40 -2.03 -16.71
C PHE A 274 -9.11 -0.80 -17.27
N GLY A 275 -8.33 0.20 -17.74
CA GLY A 275 -8.87 1.48 -18.16
C GLY A 275 -9.19 1.56 -19.65
N SER A 276 -10.25 2.28 -20.01
CA SER A 276 -10.67 2.49 -21.40
C SER A 276 -9.62 3.18 -22.26
N LEU A 277 -8.73 3.98 -21.66
CA LEU A 277 -7.64 4.68 -22.35
C LEU A 277 -6.31 3.93 -22.32
N SER A 278 -6.23 2.77 -21.64
CA SER A 278 -4.99 1.99 -21.54
C SER A 278 -4.49 1.52 -22.91
N ILE A 279 -5.38 0.96 -23.74
CA ILE A 279 -5.06 0.52 -25.11
C ILE A 279 -4.80 1.69 -26.07
N PRO A 280 -5.66 2.74 -26.14
CA PRO A 280 -5.41 3.91 -26.98
C PRO A 280 -4.04 4.54 -26.78
N ARG A 281 -3.61 4.74 -25.52
CA ARG A 281 -2.29 5.32 -25.20
C ARG A 281 -1.13 4.50 -25.78
N VAL A 282 -1.15 3.18 -25.57
CA VAL A 282 -0.10 2.29 -26.09
C VAL A 282 -0.05 2.29 -27.61
N ILE A 283 -1.20 2.39 -28.28
CA ILE A 283 -1.28 2.38 -29.74
C ILE A 283 -0.83 3.71 -30.35
N GLU A 284 -1.14 4.84 -29.71
CA GLU A 284 -0.59 6.13 -30.08
C GLU A 284 0.94 6.11 -30.01
N ASP A 285 1.50 5.56 -28.93
CA ASP A 285 2.94 5.39 -28.76
C ASP A 285 3.55 4.51 -29.85
N ILE A 286 2.91 3.38 -30.20
CA ILE A 286 3.31 2.52 -31.34
C ILE A 286 3.29 3.32 -32.66
N GLY A 287 2.28 4.15 -32.87
CA GLY A 287 2.14 5.01 -34.03
C GLY A 287 3.37 5.88 -34.26
N CYS A 288 3.89 6.54 -33.22
CA CYS A 288 4.96 7.53 -33.33
C CYS A 288 6.27 7.05 -33.99
N PHE A 289 6.54 5.75 -34.09
CA PHE A 289 7.78 5.24 -34.71
C PHE A 289 7.58 4.11 -35.74
N THR A 290 6.35 3.61 -35.93
CA THR A 290 6.05 2.61 -36.97
C THR A 290 5.73 3.23 -38.35
N PHE A 291 5.65 4.56 -38.45
CA PHE A 291 5.33 5.29 -39.68
C PHE A 291 6.36 5.17 -40.82
N GLN A 292 7.57 4.66 -40.60
CA GLN A 292 8.61 4.59 -41.64
C GLN A 292 8.86 3.14 -42.13
N LYS A 293 8.24 2.84 -43.29
CA LYS A 293 8.46 1.79 -44.33
C LYS A 293 8.91 0.37 -43.90
N GLY A 294 7.98 -0.59 -43.98
CA GLY A 294 8.24 -2.04 -44.03
C GLY A 294 6.94 -2.88 -44.07
N VAL A 295 6.99 -4.16 -44.47
CA VAL A 295 5.80 -5.06 -44.46
C VAL A 295 5.30 -5.33 -43.04
N SER A 296 6.22 -5.44 -42.07
CA SER A 296 5.91 -5.60 -40.65
C SER A 296 5.11 -4.41 -40.08
N SER A 297 5.31 -3.18 -40.58
CA SER A 297 4.52 -2.02 -40.12
C SER A 297 3.08 -2.01 -40.63
N ALA A 298 2.75 -2.74 -41.69
CA ALA A 298 1.36 -2.95 -42.10
C ALA A 298 0.63 -3.90 -41.14
N MET A 299 1.27 -5.04 -40.81
CA MET A 299 0.72 -6.03 -39.87
C MET A 299 0.52 -5.44 -38.47
N VAL A 300 1.51 -4.69 -37.95
CA VAL A 300 1.41 -4.02 -36.64
C VAL A 300 0.23 -3.04 -36.61
N ARG A 301 0.02 -2.26 -37.69
CA ARG A 301 -1.12 -1.33 -37.78
C ARG A 301 -2.46 -2.05 -37.83
N GLU A 302 -2.55 -3.16 -38.56
CA GLU A 302 -3.77 -3.96 -38.61
C GLU A 302 -4.13 -4.53 -37.24
N LEU A 303 -3.16 -5.13 -36.54
CA LEU A 303 -3.36 -5.67 -35.18
C LEU A 303 -3.70 -4.57 -34.18
N ALA A 304 -3.02 -3.41 -34.24
CA ALA A 304 -3.34 -2.27 -33.39
C ALA A 304 -4.79 -1.78 -33.62
N GLY A 305 -5.23 -1.68 -34.88
CA GLY A 305 -6.62 -1.36 -35.22
C GLY A 305 -7.62 -2.39 -34.69
N LYS A 306 -7.30 -3.68 -34.79
CA LYS A 306 -8.13 -4.75 -34.19
C LYS A 306 -8.19 -4.62 -32.67
N LEU A 307 -7.07 -4.34 -32.00
CA LEU A 307 -7.00 -4.16 -30.54
C LEU A 307 -7.85 -2.97 -30.07
N MET A 308 -7.75 -1.81 -30.74
CA MET A 308 -8.64 -0.66 -30.49
C MET A 308 -10.12 -1.02 -30.67
N GLY A 309 -10.43 -1.76 -31.74
CA GLY A 309 -11.80 -2.20 -32.03
C GLY A 309 -12.38 -3.11 -30.94
N GLN A 310 -11.57 -4.01 -30.36
CA GLN A 310 -12.01 -4.84 -29.23
C GLN A 310 -12.19 -3.99 -27.96
N ASN A 311 -11.27 -3.08 -27.67
CA ASN A 311 -11.37 -2.18 -26.52
C ASN A 311 -12.65 -1.34 -26.55
N ARG A 312 -12.94 -0.69 -27.69
CA ARG A 312 -14.14 0.14 -27.86
C ARG A 312 -15.43 -0.66 -27.66
N ARG A 313 -15.51 -1.86 -28.25
CA ARG A 313 -16.69 -2.73 -28.12
C ARG A 313 -16.88 -3.24 -26.70
N LEU A 314 -15.79 -3.57 -25.99
CA LEU A 314 -15.83 -3.98 -24.60
C LEU A 314 -16.43 -2.87 -23.73
N PHE A 315 -15.85 -1.67 -23.75
CA PHE A 315 -16.33 -0.59 -22.89
C PHE A 315 -17.73 -0.10 -23.28
N GLN A 316 -18.07 -0.10 -24.57
CA GLN A 316 -19.45 0.18 -24.99
C GLN A 316 -20.43 -0.83 -24.37
N LEU A 317 -20.15 -2.13 -24.51
CA LEU A 317 -20.99 -3.19 -23.94
C LEU A 317 -21.14 -3.06 -22.41
N LEU A 318 -20.04 -2.75 -21.71
CA LEU A 318 -20.06 -2.62 -20.25
C LEU A 318 -20.88 -1.42 -19.79
N LEU A 319 -20.82 -0.31 -20.53
CA LEU A 319 -21.62 0.89 -20.30
C LEU A 319 -23.10 0.66 -20.59
N ASP A 320 -23.41 -0.05 -21.67
CA ASP A 320 -24.79 -0.41 -22.04
C ASP A 320 -25.46 -1.33 -21.00
N ASN A 321 -24.65 -2.07 -20.22
CA ASN A 321 -25.10 -2.98 -19.16
C ASN A 321 -25.23 -2.34 -17.77
N ILE A 322 -25.00 -1.03 -17.64
CA ILE A 322 -25.23 -0.32 -16.36
C ILE A 322 -26.76 -0.25 -16.13
N PRO A 323 -27.28 -0.74 -14.99
CA PRO A 323 -28.70 -0.63 -14.68
C PRO A 323 -29.13 0.84 -14.63
N PRO A 324 -30.30 1.21 -15.20
CA PRO A 324 -30.78 2.60 -15.20
C PRO A 324 -30.88 3.19 -13.79
N ASP A 325 -31.36 2.37 -12.83
CA ASP A 325 -31.54 2.74 -11.41
C ASP A 325 -30.21 3.04 -10.69
N SER A 326 -29.06 2.66 -11.27
CA SER A 326 -27.72 2.91 -10.69
C SER A 326 -27.11 4.25 -11.08
N LEU A 327 -27.80 5.05 -11.90
CA LEU A 327 -27.36 6.38 -12.32
C LEU A 327 -27.88 7.52 -11.41
N GLU A 328 -28.71 7.20 -10.41
CA GLU A 328 -29.40 8.17 -9.56
C GLU A 328 -28.63 8.55 -8.29
N GLU A 329 -27.65 7.75 -7.86
CA GLU A 329 -26.78 8.09 -6.74
C GLU A 329 -25.48 8.72 -7.28
N GLU A 330 -24.98 9.80 -6.66
CA GLU A 330 -23.64 10.42 -6.87
C GLU A 330 -22.52 9.40 -6.57
N THR A 331 -22.47 8.35 -7.37
CA THR A 331 -21.63 7.18 -7.16
C THR A 331 -20.65 7.10 -8.32
N GLU A 332 -19.37 7.17 -7.99
CA GLU A 332 -18.29 6.93 -8.95
C GLU A 332 -18.19 5.42 -9.30
N ARG A 333 -19.05 4.55 -8.74
CA ARG A 333 -18.99 3.09 -8.83
C ARG A 333 -20.31 2.48 -9.33
N TYR A 334 -20.28 1.93 -10.53
CA TYR A 334 -21.44 1.31 -11.17
C TYR A 334 -21.29 -0.21 -11.17
N LYS A 335 -22.30 -0.93 -10.67
CA LYS A 335 -22.34 -2.39 -10.81
C LYS A 335 -22.43 -2.73 -12.30
N THR A 336 -21.57 -3.64 -12.75
CA THR A 336 -21.60 -4.13 -14.13
C THR A 336 -21.69 -5.65 -14.17
N VAL A 337 -22.28 -6.17 -15.23
CA VAL A 337 -22.41 -7.61 -15.46
C VAL A 337 -21.42 -8.02 -16.54
N MET A 338 -20.50 -8.90 -16.17
CA MET A 338 -19.63 -9.57 -17.13
C MET A 338 -20.32 -10.77 -17.74
N ASP A 339 -20.47 -10.75 -19.06
CA ASP A 339 -21.07 -11.84 -19.83
C ASP A 339 -20.03 -12.55 -20.72
N LYS A 340 -20.48 -13.60 -21.43
CA LYS A 340 -19.63 -14.35 -22.37
C LYS A 340 -19.09 -13.45 -23.50
N THR A 341 -19.81 -12.38 -23.85
CA THR A 341 -19.40 -11.46 -24.92
C THR A 341 -18.27 -10.55 -24.48
N ALA A 342 -18.36 -9.94 -23.30
CA ALA A 342 -17.30 -9.16 -22.67
C ALA A 342 -16.05 -10.02 -22.45
N ALA A 343 -16.21 -11.25 -21.94
CA ALA A 343 -15.11 -12.19 -21.78
C ALA A 343 -14.43 -12.55 -23.12
N ARG A 344 -15.20 -12.66 -24.20
CA ARG A 344 -14.65 -12.86 -25.56
C ARG A 344 -13.84 -11.65 -26.03
N HIS A 345 -14.30 -10.42 -25.76
CA HIS A 345 -13.53 -9.21 -26.08
C HIS A 345 -12.21 -9.16 -25.31
N LEU A 346 -12.22 -9.47 -24.01
CA LEU A 346 -11.00 -9.57 -23.19
C LEU A 346 -10.04 -10.65 -23.69
N ARG A 347 -10.55 -11.82 -24.08
CA ARG A 347 -9.75 -12.89 -24.69
C ARG A 347 -9.06 -12.43 -25.97
N ASN A 348 -9.79 -11.72 -26.83
CA ASN A 348 -9.23 -11.15 -28.06
C ASN A 348 -8.18 -10.09 -27.75
N ILE A 349 -8.44 -9.19 -26.79
CA ILE A 349 -7.47 -8.19 -26.30
C ILE A 349 -6.18 -8.88 -25.83
N ARG A 350 -6.31 -9.93 -25.00
CA ARG A 350 -5.17 -10.70 -24.51
C ARG A 350 -4.36 -11.30 -25.65
N ASN A 351 -5.01 -11.96 -26.60
CA ASN A 351 -4.34 -12.66 -27.70
C ASN A 351 -3.64 -11.66 -28.63
N ILE A 352 -4.33 -10.59 -29.05
CA ILE A 352 -3.77 -9.56 -29.94
C ILE A 352 -2.64 -8.79 -29.24
N GLY A 353 -2.78 -8.46 -27.95
CA GLY A 353 -1.73 -7.80 -27.17
C GLY A 353 -0.47 -8.66 -27.04
N GLY A 354 -0.62 -9.99 -26.92
CA GLY A 354 0.48 -10.94 -26.96
C GLY A 354 1.21 -10.94 -28.31
N GLU A 355 0.47 -11.08 -29.40
CA GLU A 355 1.01 -11.07 -30.77
C GLU A 355 1.74 -9.75 -31.09
N LEU A 356 1.17 -8.60 -30.70
CA LEU A 356 1.83 -7.31 -30.84
C LEU A 356 3.13 -7.23 -30.02
N SER A 357 3.14 -7.77 -28.80
CA SER A 357 4.36 -7.77 -27.95
C SER A 357 5.47 -8.64 -28.55
N GLU A 358 5.11 -9.73 -29.23
CA GLU A 358 6.05 -10.60 -29.97
C GLU A 358 6.57 -9.92 -31.24
N LEU A 359 5.72 -9.28 -32.03
CA LEU A 359 6.18 -8.52 -33.21
C LEU A 359 7.11 -7.36 -32.82
N MET A 360 6.88 -6.74 -31.66
CA MET A 360 7.78 -5.71 -31.10
C MET A 360 9.09 -6.30 -30.56
N SER A 361 9.19 -7.63 -30.44
CA SER A 361 10.41 -8.37 -30.07
C SER A 361 11.36 -8.56 -31.23
N GLU A 362 10.83 -8.74 -32.44
CA GLU A 362 11.60 -9.09 -33.62
C GLU A 362 12.30 -7.86 -34.21
N GLN A 363 13.61 -7.73 -33.95
CA GLN A 363 14.69 -7.25 -34.83
C GLN A 363 14.48 -6.08 -35.83
N LEU A 364 13.47 -5.22 -35.71
CA LEU A 364 13.14 -4.19 -36.72
C LEU A 364 13.35 -2.75 -36.29
N LEU A 365 14.03 -2.50 -35.16
CA LEU A 365 14.08 -1.16 -34.59
C LEU A 365 15.52 -0.66 -34.48
N LEU A 366 15.78 0.45 -35.18
CA LEU A 366 17.00 1.25 -35.03
C LEU A 366 17.36 1.39 -33.54
N LEU A 367 18.65 1.35 -33.22
CA LEU A 367 19.18 1.44 -31.84
C LEU A 367 18.52 2.57 -31.00
N ARG A 368 18.12 3.67 -31.66
CA ARG A 368 17.44 4.82 -31.05
C ARG A 368 16.05 4.54 -30.45
N TYR A 369 15.37 3.46 -30.80
CA TYR A 369 14.01 3.16 -30.33
C TYR A 369 13.93 2.02 -29.31
N ARG A 370 15.03 1.30 -29.03
CA ARG A 370 15.05 0.15 -28.09
C ARG A 370 14.41 0.44 -26.73
N GLY A 371 14.63 1.64 -26.18
CA GLY A 371 14.04 2.05 -24.91
C GLY A 371 12.50 2.16 -24.96
N ARG A 372 11.96 2.80 -26.00
CA ARG A 372 10.51 2.94 -26.20
C ARG A 372 9.84 1.61 -26.49
N CYS A 373 10.48 0.75 -27.28
CA CYS A 373 9.91 -0.56 -27.61
C CYS A 373 9.89 -1.49 -26.39
N SER A 374 10.90 -1.42 -25.51
CA SER A 374 10.88 -2.11 -24.23
C SER A 374 9.70 -1.65 -23.34
N GLN A 375 9.45 -0.34 -23.29
CA GLN A 375 8.31 0.24 -22.57
C GLN A 375 6.96 -0.26 -23.12
N ILE A 376 6.77 -0.19 -24.43
CA ILE A 376 5.54 -0.66 -25.08
C ILE A 376 5.32 -2.16 -24.88
N ARG A 377 6.38 -2.97 -24.98
CA ARG A 377 6.27 -4.41 -24.70
C ARG A 377 5.84 -4.68 -23.26
N PHE A 378 6.34 -3.89 -22.31
CA PHE A 378 5.91 -3.97 -20.93
C PHE A 378 4.42 -3.63 -20.78
N GLU A 379 3.96 -2.55 -21.41
CA GLU A 379 2.54 -2.14 -21.38
C GLU A 379 1.62 -3.14 -22.07
N LEU A 380 1.99 -3.67 -23.24
CA LEU A 380 1.26 -4.75 -23.91
C LEU A 380 1.22 -6.04 -23.07
N SER A 381 2.32 -6.35 -22.37
CA SER A 381 2.34 -7.49 -21.44
C SER A 381 1.40 -7.28 -20.26
N LEU A 382 1.29 -6.04 -19.75
CA LEU A 382 0.38 -5.69 -18.66
C LEU A 382 -1.08 -5.80 -19.11
N ILE A 383 -1.42 -5.24 -20.28
CA ILE A 383 -2.75 -5.36 -20.91
C ILE A 383 -3.12 -6.84 -21.09
N ARG A 384 -2.18 -7.65 -21.57
CA ARG A 384 -2.37 -9.10 -21.74
C ARG A 384 -2.66 -9.79 -20.40
N GLU A 385 -1.90 -9.48 -19.35
CA GLU A 385 -2.09 -10.08 -18.02
C GLU A 385 -3.44 -9.68 -17.42
N GLN A 386 -3.78 -8.38 -17.44
CA GLN A 386 -5.05 -7.85 -16.95
C GLN A 386 -6.24 -8.49 -17.67
N ALA A 387 -6.22 -8.51 -19.01
CA ALA A 387 -7.29 -9.12 -19.78
C ALA A 387 -7.42 -10.64 -19.54
N GLY A 388 -6.30 -11.32 -19.28
CA GLY A 388 -6.28 -12.74 -18.94
C GLY A 388 -6.86 -13.07 -17.56
N ILE A 389 -6.78 -12.14 -16.61
CA ILE A 389 -7.44 -12.28 -15.30
C ILE A 389 -8.93 -11.97 -15.45
N LEU A 390 -9.24 -10.84 -16.10
CA LEU A 390 -10.61 -10.34 -16.26
C LEU A 390 -11.49 -11.25 -17.13
N GLU A 391 -10.93 -12.11 -17.99
CA GLU A 391 -11.74 -13.08 -18.75
C GLU A 391 -12.33 -14.21 -17.89
N LYS A 392 -11.85 -14.41 -16.65
CA LYS A 392 -12.34 -15.43 -15.71
C LYS A 392 -13.57 -14.93 -14.92
N TYR A 393 -14.61 -14.56 -15.64
CA TYR A 393 -15.75 -13.83 -15.09
C TYR A 393 -16.57 -14.57 -14.02
N ASP A 394 -16.49 -15.89 -13.95
CA ASP A 394 -17.17 -16.67 -12.91
C ASP A 394 -16.49 -16.58 -11.53
N GLU A 395 -15.20 -16.23 -11.48
CA GLU A 395 -14.39 -16.18 -10.25
C GLU A 395 -14.28 -14.78 -9.62
N LEU A 396 -14.71 -13.75 -10.36
CA LEU A 396 -14.49 -12.35 -10.02
C LEU A 396 -15.81 -11.60 -9.77
N VAL A 397 -15.74 -10.54 -8.97
CA VAL A 397 -16.81 -9.53 -8.81
C VAL A 397 -16.35 -8.27 -9.52
N TYR A 398 -17.24 -7.65 -10.31
CA TYR A 398 -16.91 -6.52 -11.19
C TYR A 398 -17.72 -5.28 -10.87
N TRP A 399 -17.10 -4.13 -11.08
CA TRP A 399 -17.74 -2.82 -11.11
C TRP A 399 -17.00 -1.91 -12.11
N LEU A 400 -17.67 -0.87 -12.58
CA LEU A 400 -17.06 0.20 -13.35
C LEU A 400 -16.82 1.39 -12.43
N GLU A 401 -15.66 2.02 -12.54
CA GLU A 401 -15.42 3.33 -11.94
C GLU A 401 -15.40 4.40 -13.03
N ARG A 402 -16.17 5.47 -12.85
CA ARG A 402 -16.22 6.63 -13.75
C ARG A 402 -15.99 7.87 -12.89
N PRO A 403 -14.87 8.58 -13.07
CA PRO A 403 -14.67 9.85 -12.38
C PRO A 403 -15.76 10.82 -12.81
N GLU A 404 -16.36 11.53 -11.84
CA GLU A 404 -17.30 12.59 -12.17
C GLU A 404 -16.64 13.67 -13.03
N GLU A 405 -17.44 14.25 -13.92
CA GLU A 405 -17.11 15.41 -14.72
C GLU A 405 -17.07 16.65 -13.81
N ARG A 406 -16.10 16.72 -12.88
CA ARG A 406 -15.91 17.90 -12.04
C ARG A 406 -15.62 19.07 -12.97
N TYR A 407 -16.59 19.98 -13.07
CA TYR A 407 -16.59 21.23 -13.84
C TYR A 407 -15.18 21.80 -14.08
N THR A 408 -14.51 21.29 -15.10
CA THR A 408 -13.30 21.90 -15.66
C THR A 408 -13.73 22.44 -16.99
N ALA A 409 -14.29 23.64 -16.94
CA ALA A 409 -14.64 24.40 -18.13
C ALA A 409 -13.42 24.43 -19.07
N GLY A 410 -13.54 23.76 -20.22
CA GLY A 410 -12.64 23.96 -21.36
C GLY A 410 -11.60 22.87 -21.66
N THR A 411 -11.71 21.64 -21.15
CA THR A 411 -10.92 20.53 -21.71
C THR A 411 -11.79 19.36 -22.14
N ASP A 412 -11.87 19.09 -23.45
CA ASP A 412 -12.37 17.84 -24.07
C ASP A 412 -11.46 16.65 -23.69
N LYS A 413 -11.24 16.39 -22.40
CA LYS A 413 -10.56 15.18 -21.96
C LYS A 413 -11.61 14.08 -21.88
N GLU A 414 -11.48 13.07 -22.75
CA GLU A 414 -12.23 11.82 -22.61
C GLU A 414 -12.08 11.31 -21.16
N LEU A 415 -13.18 11.23 -20.43
CA LEU A 415 -13.21 10.66 -19.09
C LEU A 415 -12.87 9.17 -19.19
N GLU A 416 -11.79 8.76 -18.53
CA GLU A 416 -11.37 7.37 -18.49
C GLU A 416 -12.36 6.55 -17.66
N THR A 417 -12.90 5.48 -18.23
CA THR A 417 -13.73 4.50 -17.51
C THR A 417 -12.85 3.33 -17.11
N LEU A 418 -12.90 2.93 -15.85
CA LEU A 418 -12.13 1.82 -15.32
C LEU A 418 -13.04 0.60 -15.13
N LEU A 419 -12.65 -0.54 -15.68
CA LEU A 419 -13.21 -1.83 -15.32
C LEU A 419 -12.41 -2.39 -14.14
N CYS A 420 -13.06 -2.49 -12.99
CA CYS A 420 -12.45 -2.96 -11.76
C CYS A 420 -13.02 -4.34 -11.41
N ALA A 421 -12.15 -5.23 -10.94
CA ALA A 421 -12.55 -6.57 -10.53
C ALA A 421 -11.77 -7.05 -9.31
N ILE A 422 -12.42 -7.89 -8.51
CA ILE A 422 -11.81 -8.51 -7.33
C ILE A 422 -12.15 -10.00 -7.23
N PRO A 423 -11.23 -10.87 -6.79
CA PRO A 423 -11.53 -12.28 -6.57
C PRO A 423 -12.62 -12.52 -5.53
N LYS A 424 -13.61 -13.37 -5.86
CA LYS A 424 -14.64 -13.82 -4.90
C LYS A 424 -14.03 -14.53 -3.68
N GLN A 425 -12.88 -15.17 -3.87
CA GLN A 425 -12.14 -15.93 -2.86
C GLN A 425 -11.03 -15.11 -2.18
N LEU A 426 -11.12 -13.78 -2.15
CA LEU A 426 -10.08 -12.94 -1.54
C LEU A 426 -9.71 -13.37 -0.11
N SER A 427 -10.70 -13.72 0.70
CA SER A 427 -10.45 -14.16 2.08
C SER A 427 -9.67 -15.48 2.13
N ASP A 428 -9.88 -16.40 1.17
CA ASP A 428 -9.12 -17.65 1.05
C ASP A 428 -7.67 -17.36 0.64
N MET A 429 -7.47 -16.42 -0.29
CA MET A 429 -6.15 -15.99 -0.73
C MET A 429 -5.37 -15.34 0.41
N LEU A 430 -5.99 -14.44 1.18
CA LEU A 430 -5.36 -13.81 2.34
C LEU A 430 -4.98 -14.84 3.42
N TYR A 431 -5.85 -15.81 3.68
CA TYR A 431 -5.53 -16.93 4.58
C TYR A 431 -4.33 -17.74 4.09
N ALA A 432 -4.32 -18.16 2.82
CA ALA A 432 -3.23 -18.96 2.26
C ALA A 432 -1.90 -18.17 2.19
N ASP A 433 -1.98 -16.90 1.80
CA ASP A 433 -0.80 -16.09 1.53
C ASP A 433 -0.17 -15.53 2.79
N LEU A 434 -0.98 -15.16 3.80
CA LEU A 434 -0.55 -14.42 4.97
C LEU A 434 -0.83 -15.15 6.29
N TRP A 435 -2.08 -15.48 6.60
CA TRP A 435 -2.46 -15.94 7.95
C TRP A 435 -1.99 -17.37 8.28
N SER A 436 -1.97 -18.26 7.29
CA SER A 436 -1.55 -19.66 7.45
C SER A 436 -0.04 -19.84 7.49
N ARG A 437 0.74 -18.75 7.35
CA ARG A 437 2.22 -18.80 7.32
C ARG A 437 2.87 -19.02 8.68
N GLY A 438 2.11 -18.99 9.79
CA GLY A 438 2.65 -19.17 11.14
C GLY A 438 3.60 -18.05 11.59
N ILE A 439 3.60 -16.92 10.90
CA ILE A 439 4.30 -15.70 11.30
C ILE A 439 3.33 -14.92 12.20
N PRO A 440 3.73 -14.47 13.39
CA PRO A 440 2.88 -13.64 14.23
C PRO A 440 2.51 -12.34 13.52
N VAL A 441 1.21 -12.02 13.53
CA VAL A 441 0.68 -10.78 12.97
C VAL A 441 -0.17 -10.07 14.01
N VAL A 442 0.21 -8.84 14.36
CA VAL A 442 -0.58 -7.95 15.21
C VAL A 442 -1.28 -6.94 14.31
N LEU A 443 -2.61 -7.03 14.23
CA LEU A 443 -3.46 -6.04 13.57
C LEU A 443 -4.00 -5.08 14.63
N THR A 444 -3.80 -3.78 14.45
CA THR A 444 -4.26 -2.76 15.39
C THR A 444 -4.94 -1.61 14.69
N SER A 445 -6.05 -1.12 15.24
CA SER A 445 -6.68 0.13 14.84
C SER A 445 -7.68 0.62 15.90
N GLY A 446 -8.20 1.83 15.75
CA GLY A 446 -9.23 2.37 16.65
C GLY A 446 -10.66 1.95 16.32
N THR A 447 -10.88 1.32 15.16
CA THR A 447 -12.22 1.02 14.63
C THR A 447 -12.21 -0.31 13.87
N LEU A 448 -11.89 -1.40 14.56
CA LEU A 448 -11.87 -2.74 13.96
C LEU A 448 -13.18 -3.50 14.20
N SER A 449 -13.79 -3.31 15.36
CA SER A 449 -15.03 -3.97 15.73
C SER A 449 -16.23 -3.20 15.16
N ALA A 450 -17.27 -3.93 14.80
CA ALA A 450 -18.57 -3.38 14.46
C ALA A 450 -19.55 -3.80 15.54
N ALA A 451 -20.16 -2.83 16.23
CA ALA A 451 -21.02 -3.08 17.38
C ALA A 451 -20.38 -4.00 18.45
N GLY A 452 -19.06 -3.89 18.66
CA GLY A 452 -18.32 -4.68 19.63
C GLY A 452 -17.93 -6.09 19.18
N SER A 453 -18.16 -6.48 17.92
CA SER A 453 -17.78 -7.77 17.36
C SER A 453 -16.75 -7.65 16.23
N PHE A 454 -15.76 -8.55 16.22
CA PHE A 454 -14.75 -8.67 15.17
C PHE A 454 -15.16 -9.61 14.01
N GLU A 455 -16.30 -10.32 14.11
CA GLU A 455 -16.74 -11.32 13.13
C GLU A 455 -16.81 -10.81 11.68
N HIS A 456 -17.11 -9.51 11.52
CA HIS A 456 -17.18 -8.90 10.20
C HIS A 456 -15.80 -8.79 9.53
N ILE A 457 -14.81 -8.28 10.25
CA ILE A 457 -13.45 -8.14 9.72
C ILE A 457 -12.78 -9.51 9.58
N GLU A 458 -13.07 -10.44 10.49
CA GLU A 458 -12.55 -11.79 10.44
C GLU A 458 -12.92 -12.50 9.15
N ARG A 459 -14.23 -12.57 8.84
CA ARG A 459 -14.70 -13.24 7.61
C ARG A 459 -14.19 -12.58 6.34
N LYS A 460 -14.14 -11.24 6.31
CA LYS A 460 -13.67 -10.49 5.12
C LYS A 460 -12.18 -10.68 4.88
N MET A 461 -11.38 -10.75 5.95
CA MET A 461 -9.94 -10.97 5.85
C MET A 461 -9.54 -12.45 5.81
N GLY A 462 -10.45 -13.38 6.13
CA GLY A 462 -10.16 -14.82 6.23
C GLY A 462 -9.49 -15.22 7.54
N LEU A 463 -9.65 -14.42 8.60
CA LEU A 463 -9.11 -14.69 9.94
C LEU A 463 -9.96 -15.70 10.72
N ASP A 464 -11.22 -15.86 10.35
CA ASP A 464 -12.15 -16.86 10.89
C ASP A 464 -11.64 -18.31 10.73
N ARG A 465 -10.66 -18.51 9.86
CA ARG A 465 -10.00 -19.79 9.59
C ARG A 465 -8.72 -20.00 10.41
N VAL A 466 -8.26 -18.97 11.11
CA VAL A 466 -7.06 -19.04 11.94
C VAL A 466 -7.36 -19.82 13.21
N ARG A 467 -6.57 -20.86 13.49
CA ARG A 467 -6.81 -21.75 14.64
C ARG A 467 -6.68 -21.07 16.01
N SER A 468 -5.82 -20.06 16.09
CA SER A 468 -5.53 -19.33 17.32
C SER A 468 -5.48 -17.84 17.02
N LEU A 469 -6.63 -17.19 17.20
CA LEU A 469 -6.81 -15.76 17.08
C LEU A 469 -6.93 -15.17 18.49
N MET A 470 -6.18 -14.11 18.76
CA MET A 470 -6.26 -13.35 20.00
C MET A 470 -6.98 -12.04 19.72
N GLU A 471 -7.84 -11.62 20.65
CA GLU A 471 -8.64 -10.40 20.51
C GLU A 471 -8.54 -9.54 21.75
N THR A 472 -8.50 -8.24 21.57
CA THR A 472 -8.59 -7.27 22.65
C THR A 472 -9.21 -5.97 22.15
N SER A 473 -10.01 -5.33 22.99
CA SER A 473 -10.53 -3.98 22.73
C SER A 473 -10.25 -3.09 23.95
N LYS A 474 -9.64 -1.94 23.70
CA LYS A 474 -9.25 -0.96 24.72
C LYS A 474 -9.92 0.38 24.40
N PRO A 475 -10.93 0.80 25.20
CA PRO A 475 -11.64 2.04 24.95
C PRO A 475 -10.75 3.25 25.24
N SER A 476 -11.10 4.39 24.67
CA SER A 476 -10.41 5.66 24.81
C SER A 476 -10.23 6.03 26.29
N PRO A 477 -9.09 6.64 26.66
CA PRO A 477 -8.93 7.21 27.99
C PRO A 477 -9.74 8.50 28.19
N PHE A 478 -10.27 9.10 27.11
CA PHE A 478 -11.01 10.36 27.19
C PHE A 478 -12.44 10.17 27.70
N CYS A 479 -12.86 11.03 28.62
CA CYS A 479 -14.22 11.06 29.11
C CYS A 479 -15.13 11.83 28.12
N HIS A 480 -15.60 11.16 27.07
CA HIS A 480 -16.43 11.81 26.05
C HIS A 480 -17.70 12.44 26.63
N ARG A 481 -18.31 11.82 27.65
CA ARG A 481 -19.52 12.33 28.30
C ARG A 481 -19.34 13.72 28.93
N GLU A 482 -18.14 14.03 29.39
CA GLU A 482 -17.83 15.32 30.04
C GLU A 482 -17.23 16.34 29.06
N ASN A 483 -16.64 15.86 27.95
CA ASN A 483 -15.83 16.69 27.05
C ASN A 483 -16.44 16.86 25.65
N VAL A 484 -17.56 16.21 25.35
CA VAL A 484 -18.22 16.25 24.03
C VAL A 484 -19.70 16.54 24.21
N LEU A 485 -20.21 17.47 23.39
CA LEU A 485 -21.63 17.72 23.23
C LEU A 485 -22.07 17.25 21.84
N LEU A 486 -23.03 16.33 21.78
CA LEU A 486 -23.68 15.94 20.54
C LEU A 486 -24.86 16.88 20.30
N TYR A 487 -24.80 17.63 19.21
CA TYR A 487 -25.86 18.51 18.76
C TYR A 487 -26.47 17.95 17.48
N ILE A 488 -27.80 17.85 17.44
CA ILE A 488 -28.57 17.46 16.28
C ILE A 488 -29.51 18.63 15.98
N SER A 489 -29.38 19.24 14.80
CA SER A 489 -30.24 20.36 14.42
C SER A 489 -31.66 19.88 14.14
N GLU A 490 -32.65 20.57 14.69
CA GLU A 490 -34.07 20.33 14.41
C GLU A 490 -34.59 21.20 13.25
N THR A 491 -33.78 22.14 12.76
CA THR A 491 -34.20 23.13 11.75
C THR A 491 -33.74 22.78 10.33
N VAL A 492 -32.77 21.89 10.19
CA VAL A 492 -32.28 21.43 8.89
C VAL A 492 -33.25 20.37 8.35
N PRO A 493 -33.77 20.51 7.11
CA PRO A 493 -34.66 19.54 6.52
C PRO A 493 -33.94 18.21 6.24
N PHE A 494 -34.71 17.20 5.84
CA PHE A 494 -34.14 15.88 5.54
C PHE A 494 -33.07 15.97 4.44
N PRO A 495 -31.95 15.23 4.54
CA PRO A 495 -30.86 15.35 3.57
C PRO A 495 -31.26 15.06 2.12
N ASP A 496 -31.05 16.04 1.24
CA ASP A 496 -31.21 15.94 -0.21
C ASP A 496 -30.19 16.87 -0.91
N SER A 497 -29.19 16.31 -1.60
CA SER A 497 -28.13 17.09 -2.26
C SER A 497 -28.63 17.88 -3.47
N GLN A 498 -29.84 17.62 -3.96
CA GLN A 498 -30.45 18.36 -5.07
C GLN A 498 -31.40 19.47 -4.60
N ASP A 499 -31.75 19.48 -3.30
CA ASP A 499 -32.61 20.50 -2.73
C ASP A 499 -31.81 21.73 -2.28
N ASN A 500 -32.04 22.85 -2.97
CA ASN A 500 -31.44 24.13 -2.62
C ASN A 500 -31.84 24.61 -1.20
N GLU A 501 -33.04 24.24 -0.72
CA GLU A 501 -33.50 24.62 0.61
C GLU A 501 -32.70 23.87 1.69
N TYR A 502 -32.45 22.57 1.49
CA TYR A 502 -31.54 21.79 2.34
C TYR A 502 -30.12 22.37 2.36
N ILE A 503 -29.53 22.61 1.18
CA ILE A 503 -28.17 23.16 1.09
C ILE A 503 -28.07 24.51 1.80
N ALA A 504 -29.05 25.40 1.59
CA ALA A 504 -29.10 26.70 2.25
C ALA A 504 -29.22 26.56 3.78
N ALA A 505 -30.09 25.67 4.26
CA ALA A 505 -30.29 25.42 5.69
C ALA A 505 -29.02 24.84 6.35
N VAL A 506 -28.34 23.89 5.71
CA VAL A 506 -27.05 23.35 6.18
C VAL A 506 -25.98 24.45 6.24
N ALA A 507 -25.88 25.28 5.19
CA ALA A 507 -24.90 26.36 5.14
C ALA A 507 -25.14 27.40 6.24
N GLU A 508 -26.40 27.76 6.49
CA GLU A 508 -26.77 28.68 7.56
C GLU A 508 -26.46 28.09 8.94
N GLU A 509 -26.86 26.85 9.18
CA GLU A 509 -26.61 26.15 10.45
C GLU A 509 -25.11 26.00 10.72
N ALA A 510 -24.34 25.59 9.71
CA ALA A 510 -22.88 25.52 9.77
C ALA A 510 -22.28 26.89 10.09
N GLY A 511 -22.77 27.96 9.46
CA GLY A 511 -22.36 29.33 9.74
C GLY A 511 -22.57 29.73 11.21
N ARG A 512 -23.73 29.39 11.80
CA ARG A 512 -24.02 29.64 13.22
C ARG A 512 -23.07 28.86 14.13
N LEU A 513 -22.81 27.59 13.84
CA LEU A 513 -21.91 26.75 14.64
C LEU A 513 -20.44 27.22 14.56
N ILE A 514 -19.98 27.65 13.39
CA ILE A 514 -18.64 28.24 13.21
C ILE A 514 -18.52 29.52 14.03
N GLN A 515 -19.55 30.38 14.03
CA GLN A 515 -19.53 31.60 14.82
C GLN A 515 -19.52 31.28 16.33
N ALA A 516 -20.31 30.30 16.77
CA ALA A 516 -20.35 29.85 18.15
C ALA A 516 -19.02 29.22 18.62
N SER A 517 -18.28 28.56 17.72
CA SER A 517 -16.95 28.02 18.00
C SER A 517 -15.81 29.01 17.77
N HIS A 518 -16.11 30.29 17.48
CA HIS A 518 -15.13 31.32 17.16
C HIS A 518 -14.19 30.95 16.01
N GLY A 519 -14.68 30.20 15.02
CA GLY A 519 -13.91 29.77 13.86
C GLY A 519 -13.14 28.45 14.05
N HIS A 520 -13.12 27.87 15.26
CA HIS A 520 -12.48 26.57 15.52
C HIS A 520 -13.40 25.41 15.13
N ALA A 521 -13.73 25.31 13.85
CA ALA A 521 -14.60 24.28 13.30
C ALA A 521 -13.90 23.48 12.20
N ALA A 522 -14.23 22.20 12.12
CA ALA A 522 -13.93 21.34 10.98
C ALA A 522 -15.27 20.87 10.40
N LEU A 523 -15.52 21.20 9.13
CA LEU A 523 -16.69 20.72 8.39
C LEU A 523 -16.29 19.51 7.56
N LEU A 524 -17.06 18.43 7.69
CA LEU A 524 -16.94 17.20 6.91
C LEU A 524 -18.16 17.15 5.98
N PHE A 525 -17.92 17.03 4.68
CA PHE A 525 -18.94 16.97 3.64
C PHE A 525 -18.97 15.58 3.03
#